data_AF-A0A6M0RGT7-F1
#
_entry.id   AF-A0A6M0RGT7-F1
#
_cell.length_a   1.000
_cell.length_b   1.000
_cell.length_c   1.000
_cell.angle_alpha   90.00
_cell.angle_beta   90.00
_cell.angle_gamma   90.00
#
_symmetry.space_group_name_H-M   'P 1'
#
loop_
_entity.id
_entity.type
_entity.pdbx_description
1 polymer ?
#
loop_
_entity_poly.entity_id
_entity_poly.type
_entity_poly.pdbx_seq_one_letter_code
_entity_poly.pdbx_strand_id
1 'polypeptide(L)' 'MTISTNIEISEALHSSITEYIETHPAWSQERVMQAALSLFLLQNGANQAQVSEVYLDSLFGG' A
#
# COMPACT_ATOMS: atom_id res chain seq x y z
N MET A 1 -9.90 3.92 11.76
CA MET A 1 -9.17 5.17 12.07
C MET A 1 -7.86 5.12 11.31
N THR A 2 -7.53 6.16 10.55
CA THR A 2 -6.26 6.28 9.81
C THR A 2 -5.35 7.30 10.49
N ILE A 3 -4.04 7.14 10.31
CA ILE A 3 -3.03 8.07 10.81
C ILE A 3 -2.18 8.49 9.61
N SER A 4 -2.08 9.79 9.35
CA SER A 4 -1.21 10.32 8.30
C SER A 4 0.26 10.20 8.71
N THR A 5 1.09 9.73 7.79
CA THR A 5 2.54 9.58 7.98
C THR A 5 3.26 10.34 6.87
N ASN A 6 4.31 11.07 7.22
CA ASN A 6 5.20 11.68 6.22
C ASN A 6 6.43 10.79 6.06
N ILE A 7 6.71 10.37 4.83
CA ILE A 7 7.90 9.57 4.48
C ILE A 7 8.55 10.15 3.24
N GLU A 8 9.87 10.04 3.18
CA GLU A 8 10.62 10.28 1.96
C GLU A 8 10.85 8.94 1.24
N ILE A 9 10.60 8.89 -0.06
CA ILE A 9 10.82 7.71 -0.91
C ILE A 9 11.76 8.08 -2.05
N SER A 10 12.42 7.08 -2.64
CA SER A 10 13.25 7.30 -3.82
C SER A 10 12.41 7.75 -5.01
N GLU A 11 12.98 8.59 -5.87
CA GLU A 11 12.34 9.06 -7.09
C GLU A 11 11.91 7.90 -7.99
N ALA A 12 12.73 6.85 -8.09
CA ALA A 12 12.41 5.66 -8.87
C ALA A 12 11.12 4.97 -8.38
N LEU A 13 10.91 4.89 -7.06
CA LEU A 13 9.69 4.32 -6.50
C LEU A 13 8.49 5.23 -6.77
N HIS A 14 8.65 6.54 -6.59
CA HIS A 14 7.61 7.51 -6.87
C HIS A 14 7.14 7.46 -8.34
N SER A 15 8.07 7.45 -9.29
CA SER A 15 7.76 7.36 -10.72
C SER A 15 7.06 6.05 -11.06
N SER A 16 7.51 4.93 -10.51
CA SER A 16 6.88 3.61 -10.73
C SER A 16 5.45 3.55 -10.19
N ILE A 17 5.19 4.14 -9.01
CA ILE A 17 3.84 4.21 -8.43
C ILE A 17 2.94 5.08 -9.32
N THR A 18 3.46 6.21 -9.80
CA THR A 18 2.72 7.14 -10.66
C THR A 18 2.29 6.45 -11.96
N GLU A 19 3.22 5.83 -12.68
CA GLU A 19 2.95 5.11 -13.94
C GLU A 19 1.94 3.97 -13.74
N TYR A 20 2.04 3.25 -12.62
CA TYR A 20 1.11 2.17 -12.30
C TYR A 20 -0.33 2.70 -12.13
N ILE A 21 -0.50 3.79 -11.38
CA ILE A 21 -1.83 4.36 -11.09
C ILE A 21 -2.45 5.00 -12.33
N GLU A 22 -1.65 5.62 -13.21
CA GLU A 22 -2.13 6.21 -14.47
C GLU A 22 -2.83 5.18 -15.36
N THR A 23 -2.40 3.91 -15.29
CA THR A 23 -2.97 2.81 -16.09
C THR A 23 -4.01 1.98 -15.33
N HIS A 24 -4.19 2.22 -14.02
CA HIS A 24 -5.10 1.45 -13.15
C HIS A 24 -5.99 2.38 -12.32
N PRO A 25 -7.11 2.90 -12.88
CA PRO A 25 -7.90 3.97 -12.28
C PRO A 25 -8.60 3.61 -10.95
N ALA A 26 -8.65 2.32 -10.59
CA ALA A 26 -9.15 1.86 -9.30
C ALA A 26 -8.12 1.99 -8.15
N TRP A 27 -6.88 2.37 -8.49
CA TRP A 27 -5.79 2.51 -7.55
C TRP A 27 -5.51 3.97 -7.22
N SER A 28 -5.12 4.20 -5.96
CA SER A 28 -4.60 5.47 -5.48
C SER A 28 -3.21 5.24 -4.88
N GLN A 29 -2.44 6.32 -4.74
CA GLN A 29 -1.12 6.23 -4.10
C GLN A 29 -1.24 5.69 -2.69
N GLU A 30 -2.24 6.10 -1.92
CA GLU A 30 -2.51 5.58 -0.59
C GLU A 30 -2.77 4.06 -0.61
N ARG A 31 -3.62 3.59 -1.54
CA ARG A 31 -3.96 2.18 -1.68
C ARG A 31 -2.74 1.31 -2.01
N VAL A 32 -1.89 1.78 -2.94
CA VAL A 32 -0.62 1.11 -3.27
C VAL A 32 0.29 1.03 -2.05
N MET A 33 0.42 2.13 -1.30
CA MET A 33 1.28 2.19 -0.12
C MET A 33 0.76 1.29 1.01
N GLN A 34 -0.54 1.26 1.26
CA GLN A 34 -1.15 0.35 2.25
C GLN A 34 -0.95 -1.12 1.86
N ALA A 35 -1.14 -1.48 0.59
CA ALA A 35 -0.88 -2.83 0.09
C ALA A 35 0.60 -3.22 0.25
N ALA A 36 1.53 -2.33 -0.10
CA ALA A 36 2.95 -2.60 -0.02
C ALA A 36 3.45 -2.73 1.43
N LEU A 37 3.06 -1.82 2.33
CA LEU A 37 3.46 -1.87 3.74
C LEU A 37 2.88 -3.11 4.44
N SER A 38 1.60 -3.40 4.23
CA SER A 38 0.96 -4.56 4.85
C SER A 38 1.59 -5.86 4.35
N LEU A 39 1.84 -6.00 3.04
CA LEU A 39 2.53 -7.16 2.48
C LEU A 39 3.94 -7.31 3.05
N PHE A 40 4.72 -6.22 3.13
CA PHE A 40 6.06 -6.24 3.71
C PHE A 40 6.02 -6.76 5.15
N LEU A 41 5.09 -6.29 5.98
CA LEU A 41 4.94 -6.74 7.36
C LEU A 41 4.56 -8.23 7.44
N LEU A 42 3.62 -8.69 6.61
CA LEU A 42 3.21 -10.10 6.55
C LEU A 42 4.38 -11.01 6.18
N GLN A 43 5.16 -10.62 5.17
CA GLN A 43 6.37 -11.35 4.74
C GLN A 43 7.43 -11.43 5.85
N ASN A 44 7.45 -10.47 6.77
CA ASN A 44 8.37 -10.40 7.90
C ASN A 44 7.76 -10.94 9.22
N GLY A 45 6.67 -11.71 9.14
CA GLY A 45 6.12 -12.45 10.29
C GLY A 45 5.17 -11.64 11.18
N ALA A 46 4.66 -10.50 10.70
CA ALA A 46 3.59 -9.80 11.39
C ALA A 46 2.27 -10.60 11.29
N ASN A 47 1.95 -11.35 12.34
CA ASN A 47 0.79 -12.26 12.36
C ASN A 47 -0.50 -11.62 12.90
N GLN A 48 -0.60 -10.29 12.86
CA GLN A 48 -1.77 -9.57 13.36
C GLN A 48 -2.87 -9.62 12.30
N ALA A 49 -4.07 -10.09 12.67
CA ALA A 49 -5.21 -10.20 11.76
C ALA A 49 -5.52 -8.87 11.07
N GLN A 50 -5.36 -7.76 11.79
CA GLN A 50 -5.58 -6.41 11.27
C GLN A 50 -4.64 -6.06 10.10
N VAL A 51 -3.39 -6.57 10.10
CA VAL A 51 -2.45 -6.34 9.00
C VAL A 51 -2.87 -7.13 7.76
N SER A 52 -3.35 -8.36 7.95
CA SER A 52 -3.93 -9.16 6.87
C SER A 52 -5.21 -8.55 6.31
N GLU A 53 -6.07 -8.00 7.16
CA GLU A 53 -7.28 -7.28 6.76
C GLU A 53 -6.95 -6.06 5.91
N VAL A 54 -6.02 -5.21 6.36
CA VAL A 54 -5.57 -4.04 5.58
C VAL A 54 -4.98 -4.46 4.23
N TYR A 55 -4.20 -5.55 4.19
CA TYR A 55 -3.67 -6.08 2.92
C TYR A 55 -4.79 -6.49 1.97
N LEU A 56 -5.74 -7.30 2.44
CA LEU A 56 -6.85 -7.78 1.62
C LEU A 56 -7.77 -6.64 1.18
N ASP A 57 -8.07 -5.70 2.07
CA ASP A 57 -8.87 -4.52 1.76
C ASP A 57 -8.17 -3.61 0.75
N SER A 58 -6.85 -3.42 0.89
CA SER A 58 -6.06 -2.67 -0.09
C SER A 58 -6.07 -3.33 -1.47
N LEU A 59 -6.16 -4.66 -1.56
CA LEU A 59 -6.21 -5.37 -2.85
C LEU A 59 -7.63 -5.48 -3.44
N PHE A 60 -8.64 -5.65 -2.60
CA PHE A 60 -9.98 -6.07 -3.04
C PHE A 60 -11.12 -5.20 -2.50
N GLY A 61 -10.87 -4.40 -1.46
CA GLY A 61 -11.79 -3.42 -0.89
C GLY A 61 -12.00 -2.28 -1.89
N GLY A 62 -13.18 -2.26 -2.50
CA GLY A 62 -13.66 -1.16 -3.35
C GLY A 62 -14.57 -0.26 -2.55
#